data_AF-A0A963IAH5-F1
#
_entry.id   AF-A0A963IAH5-F1
#
_cell.length_a   1.000
_cell.length_b   1.000
_cell.length_c   1.000
_cell.angle_alpha   90.00
_cell.angle_beta   90.00
_cell.angle_gamma   90.00
#
_symmetry.space_group_name_H-M   'P 1'
#
loop_
_entity.id
_entity.type
_entity.pdbx_description
1 polymer ?
#
loop_
_entity_poly.entity_id
_entity_poly.type
_entity_poly.pdbx_seq_one_letter_code
_entity_poly.pdbx_strand_id
1 'polypeptide(L)'
;MCAMKKLLPFVLLLVAAPAIHADADFDACLARLRAEAPAREVSLSAFDRFTAGVALDPTVLEALDRQPEFVTPIWDYLAALVDEERIDDGRAMLAEWRAVLDKVAAEYGVDAETVVAVWGVESNFGRNFGGRPLV
;
A
#
# COMPACT_ATOMS: atom_id res chain seq x y z
N MET A 1 -31.00 -57.68 -32.91
CA MET A 1 -31.31 -56.32 -33.43
C MET A 1 -31.81 -55.50 -32.25
N CYS A 2 -31.50 -54.22 -32.01
CA CYS A 2 -30.56 -53.25 -32.55
C CYS A 2 -30.42 -52.19 -31.45
N ALA A 3 -29.25 -51.57 -31.35
CA ALA A 3 -28.91 -50.56 -30.36
C ALA A 3 -29.72 -49.27 -30.52
N MET A 4 -29.87 -48.50 -29.45
CA MET A 4 -29.87 -47.04 -29.56
C MET A 4 -29.32 -46.42 -28.26
N LYS A 5 -28.04 -46.09 -28.33
CA LYS A 5 -27.24 -45.44 -27.30
C LYS A 5 -27.52 -43.94 -27.40
N LYS A 6 -28.33 -43.40 -26.49
CA LYS A 6 -28.56 -41.95 -26.42
C LYS A 6 -27.37 -41.30 -25.71
N LEU A 7 -26.53 -40.59 -26.46
CA LEU A 7 -25.58 -39.64 -25.89
C LEU A 7 -26.38 -38.50 -25.25
N LEU A 8 -26.25 -38.31 -23.93
CA LEU A 8 -26.60 -37.04 -23.29
C LEU A 8 -25.42 -36.06 -23.45
N PRO A 9 -25.68 -34.78 -23.77
CA PRO A 9 -24.62 -33.79 -23.90
C PRO A 9 -24.09 -33.42 -22.51
N PHE A 10 -22.77 -33.48 -22.36
CA PHE A 10 -22.07 -32.95 -21.19
C PHE A 10 -22.14 -31.41 -21.28
N VAL A 11 -23.06 -30.79 -20.54
CA VAL A 11 -23.12 -29.33 -20.39
C VAL A 11 -21.95 -28.93 -19.51
N LEU A 12 -20.94 -28.31 -20.12
CA LEU A 12 -19.83 -27.67 -19.41
C LEU A 12 -20.37 -26.40 -18.72
N LEU A 13 -20.67 -26.48 -17.43
CA LEU A 13 -21.03 -25.34 -16.61
C LEU A 13 -19.76 -24.48 -16.40
N LEU A 14 -19.63 -23.40 -17.18
CA LEU A 14 -18.56 -22.42 -17.02
C LEU A 14 -18.85 -21.59 -15.76
N VAL A 15 -18.29 -21.98 -14.60
CA VAL A 15 -18.33 -21.15 -13.38
C VAL A 15 -17.26 -20.06 -13.52
N ALA A 16 -17.62 -18.94 -14.15
CA ALA A 16 -16.83 -17.72 -14.13
C ALA A 16 -17.52 -16.71 -13.21
N ALA A 17 -17.09 -16.58 -11.95
CA ALA A 17 -17.73 -15.62 -11.03
C ALA A 17 -16.90 -15.01 -9.87
N PRO A 18 -15.54 -14.99 -9.81
CA PRO A 18 -14.87 -14.27 -8.72
C PRO A 18 -14.70 -12.77 -8.98
N ALA A 19 -14.46 -12.34 -10.23
CA ALA A 19 -14.11 -10.94 -10.53
C ALA A 19 -15.28 -9.95 -10.40
N ILE A 20 -16.48 -10.33 -10.87
CA ILE A 20 -17.67 -9.44 -10.86
C ILE A 20 -18.13 -9.12 -9.42
N HIS A 21 -17.96 -10.05 -8.48
CA HIS A 21 -18.34 -9.82 -7.08
C HIS A 21 -17.37 -8.87 -6.36
N ALA A 22 -16.06 -8.98 -6.64
CA ALA A 22 -15.06 -8.11 -6.01
C ALA A 22 -15.21 -6.63 -6.44
N ASP A 23 -15.54 -6.37 -7.71
CA ASP A 23 -15.83 -5.01 -8.17
C ASP A 23 -17.11 -4.45 -7.54
N ALA A 24 -18.16 -5.27 -7.42
CA ALA A 24 -19.41 -4.85 -6.77
C ALA A 24 -19.24 -4.54 -5.28
N ASP A 25 -18.43 -5.33 -4.56
CA ASP A 25 -18.10 -5.09 -3.15
C ASP A 25 -17.25 -3.82 -2.98
N PHE A 26 -16.34 -3.55 -3.92
CA PHE A 26 -15.54 -2.33 -3.93
C PHE A 26 -16.40 -1.08 -4.17
N ASP A 27 -17.32 -1.13 -5.14
CA ASP A 27 -18.28 -0.05 -5.40
C ASP A 27 -19.18 0.21 -4.18
N ALA A 28 -19.66 -0.85 -3.53
CA ALA A 28 -20.43 -0.75 -2.29
C ALA A 28 -19.60 -0.11 -1.15
N CYS A 29 -18.31 -0.43 -1.08
CA CYS A 29 -17.38 0.19 -0.14
C CYS A 29 -17.24 1.70 -0.41
N LEU A 30 -17.00 2.10 -1.66
CA LEU A 30 -16.93 3.51 -2.05
C LEU A 30 -18.23 4.26 -1.74
N ALA A 31 -19.39 3.65 -1.99
CA ALA A 31 -20.69 4.25 -1.67
C ALA A 31 -20.86 4.48 -0.16
N ARG A 32 -20.44 3.52 0.67
CA ARG A 32 -20.46 3.65 2.13
C ARG A 32 -19.51 4.74 2.61
N LEU A 33 -18.27 4.76 2.11
CA LEU A 33 -17.29 5.79 2.44
C LEU A 33 -17.78 7.18 2.04
N ARG A 34 -18.41 7.31 0.88
CA ARG A 34 -19.02 8.56 0.42
C ARG A 34 -20.12 9.05 1.36
N ALA A 35 -20.95 8.15 1.86
CA ALA A 35 -22.01 8.48 2.82
C ALA A 35 -21.45 8.92 4.18
N GLU A 36 -20.32 8.35 4.61
CA GLU A 36 -19.63 8.68 5.86
C GLU A 36 -18.77 9.96 5.75
N ALA A 37 -18.35 10.36 4.54
CA ALA A 37 -17.39 11.44 4.30
C ALA A 37 -17.73 12.77 5.00
N PRO A 38 -18.97 13.29 4.97
CA PRO A 38 -19.29 14.55 5.65
C PRO A 38 -19.10 14.50 7.16
N ALA A 39 -19.34 13.34 7.78
CA ALA A 39 -19.11 13.13 9.22
C ALA A 39 -17.62 13.12 9.59
N ARG A 40 -16.73 13.03 8.60
CA ARG A 40 -15.27 13.12 8.73
C ARG A 40 -14.72 14.44 8.17
N GLU A 41 -15.58 15.45 8.01
CA GLU A 41 -15.22 16.78 7.48
C GLU A 41 -14.71 16.75 6.02
N VAL A 42 -15.01 15.69 5.27
CA VAL A 42 -14.73 15.59 3.84
C VAL A 42 -15.97 15.99 3.05
N SER A 43 -15.86 17.07 2.25
CA SER A 43 -16.96 17.47 1.37
C SER A 43 -17.23 16.41 0.30
N LEU A 44 -18.50 16.19 -0.05
CA LEU A 44 -18.88 15.25 -1.11
C LEU A 44 -18.21 15.61 -2.44
N SER A 45 -18.06 16.90 -2.75
CA SER A 45 -17.34 17.35 -3.94
C SER A 45 -15.86 16.97 -3.94
N ALA A 46 -15.19 17.00 -2.79
CA ALA A 46 -13.80 16.57 -2.69
C ALA A 46 -13.71 15.05 -2.82
N PHE A 47 -14.59 14.31 -2.12
CA PHE A 47 -14.67 12.86 -2.24
C PHE A 47 -14.84 12.45 -3.71
N ASP A 48 -15.90 12.94 -4.36
CA ASP A 48 -16.22 12.63 -5.76
C ASP A 48 -15.08 12.98 -6.72
N ARG A 49 -14.38 14.10 -6.48
CA ARG A 49 -13.23 14.52 -7.29
C ARG A 49 -12.06 13.55 -7.16
N PHE A 50 -11.70 13.16 -5.94
CA PHE A 50 -10.50 12.36 -5.70
C PHE A 50 -10.75 10.87 -5.96
N THR A 51 -11.97 10.38 -5.74
CA THR A 51 -12.32 8.98 -6.02
C THR A 51 -12.82 8.74 -7.45
N ALA A 52 -12.79 9.76 -8.32
CA ALA A 52 -13.24 9.64 -9.70
C ALA A 52 -12.36 8.65 -10.48
N GLY A 53 -12.95 7.55 -10.94
CA GLY A 53 -12.25 6.55 -11.75
C GLY A 53 -11.31 5.64 -10.96
N VAL A 54 -11.38 5.67 -9.62
CA VAL A 54 -10.68 4.70 -8.79
C VAL A 54 -11.23 3.31 -9.07
N ALA A 55 -10.32 2.37 -9.27
CA ALA A 55 -10.62 0.96 -9.48
C ALA A 55 -9.89 0.13 -8.43
N LEU A 56 -10.44 -1.04 -8.14
CA LEU A 56 -9.79 -2.01 -7.28
C LEU A 56 -8.43 -2.43 -7.90
N ASP A 57 -7.34 -2.20 -7.16
CA ASP A 57 -6.02 -2.75 -7.49
C ASP A 57 -5.76 -4.00 -6.63
N PRO A 58 -5.91 -5.22 -7.17
CA PRO A 58 -5.68 -6.44 -6.40
C PRO A 58 -4.22 -6.58 -5.94
N THR A 59 -3.27 -5.89 -6.58
CA THR A 59 -1.85 -5.93 -6.18
C THR A 59 -1.61 -5.23 -4.85
N VAL A 60 -2.49 -4.32 -4.43
CA VAL A 60 -2.41 -3.68 -3.11
C VAL A 60 -2.70 -4.70 -2.00
N LEU A 61 -3.68 -5.57 -2.21
CA LEU A 61 -4.00 -6.65 -1.25
C LEU A 61 -2.87 -7.67 -1.18
N GLU A 62 -2.30 -8.06 -2.33
CA GLU A 62 -1.13 -8.95 -2.34
C GLU A 62 0.10 -8.33 -1.64
N ALA A 63 0.31 -7.03 -1.80
CA ALA A 63 1.40 -6.32 -1.13
C ALA A 63 1.18 -6.21 0.38
N LEU A 64 -0.07 -6.02 0.82
CA LEU A 64 -0.44 -6.00 2.23
C LEU A 64 -0.10 -7.33 2.93
N ASP A 65 -0.33 -8.45 2.25
CA ASP A 65 -0.05 -9.79 2.80
C ASP A 65 1.43 -10.19 2.77
N ARG A 66 2.31 -9.39 2.11
CA ARG A 66 3.73 -9.72 1.89
C ARG A 66 4.68 -8.59 2.27
N GLN A 67 4.44 -7.96 3.41
CA GLN A 67 5.38 -6.96 3.93
C GLN A 67 6.72 -7.63 4.31
N PRO A 68 7.87 -7.16 3.79
CA PRO A 68 9.19 -7.77 4.00
C PRO A 68 9.53 -8.03 5.48
N GLU A 69 9.07 -7.14 6.37
CA GLU A 69 9.20 -7.20 7.83
C GLU A 69 8.74 -8.55 8.42
N PHE A 70 7.73 -9.19 7.80
CA PHE A 70 7.11 -10.41 8.30
C PHE A 70 7.51 -11.67 7.55
N VAL A 71 7.97 -11.53 6.30
CA VAL A 71 8.21 -12.68 5.40
C VAL A 71 9.69 -12.91 5.10
N THR A 72 10.56 -11.94 5.37
CA THR A 72 12.00 -12.04 5.13
C THR A 72 12.72 -12.52 6.39
N PRO A 73 13.67 -13.46 6.30
CA PRO A 73 14.52 -13.81 7.43
C PRO A 73 15.20 -12.58 8.02
N ILE A 74 15.21 -12.48 9.35
CA ILE A 74 15.62 -11.24 10.04
C ILE A 74 16.99 -10.71 9.60
N TRP A 75 17.96 -11.59 9.33
CA TRP A 75 19.30 -11.19 8.88
C TRP A 75 19.29 -10.59 7.48
N ASP A 76 18.51 -11.15 6.57
CA ASP A 76 18.38 -10.63 5.20
C ASP A 76 17.62 -9.30 5.20
N TYR A 77 16.60 -9.17 6.05
CA TYR A 77 15.85 -7.94 6.21
C TYR A 77 16.74 -6.79 6.72
N LEU A 78 17.51 -7.02 7.78
CA LEU A 78 18.44 -6.02 8.31
C LEU A 78 19.54 -5.66 7.31
N ALA A 79 20.07 -6.63 6.56
CA ALA A 79 21.09 -6.38 5.54
C ALA A 79 20.57 -5.50 4.39
N ALA A 80 19.29 -5.61 4.02
CA ALA A 80 18.68 -4.74 3.02
C ALA A 80 18.39 -3.31 3.54
N LEU A 81 18.17 -3.17 4.85
CA LEU A 81 17.84 -1.90 5.47
C LEU A 81 19.06 -1.09 5.94
N VAL A 82 20.18 -1.73 6.24
CA VAL A 82 21.36 -1.04 6.80
C VAL A 82 22.61 -1.47 6.04
N ASP A 83 23.00 -0.65 5.07
CA ASP A 83 24.23 -0.76 4.30
C ASP A 83 25.14 0.46 4.49
N GLU A 84 26.38 0.38 4.00
CA GLU A 84 27.36 1.48 4.14
C GLU A 84 26.88 2.77 3.46
N GLU A 85 26.21 2.66 2.31
CA GLU A 85 25.68 3.80 1.55
C GLU A 85 24.63 4.56 2.38
N ARG A 86 23.64 3.88 2.94
CA ARG A 86 22.60 4.50 3.76
C ARG A 86 23.16 5.10 5.05
N ILE A 87 24.20 4.49 5.62
CA ILE A 87 24.90 5.05 6.77
C ILE A 87 25.61 6.37 6.40
N ASP A 88 26.31 6.41 5.25
CA ASP A 88 26.95 7.63 4.75
C ASP A 88 25.95 8.73 4.44
N ASP A 89 24.86 8.39 3.76
CA ASP A 89 23.77 9.31 3.47
C ASP A 89 23.10 9.81 4.75
N GLY A 90 22.87 8.95 5.74
CA GLY A 90 22.32 9.33 7.03
C GLY A 90 23.20 10.35 7.76
N ARG A 91 24.53 10.17 7.72
CA ARG A 91 25.48 11.17 8.24
C ARG A 91 25.39 12.49 7.49
N ALA A 92 25.26 12.46 6.17
CA ALA A 92 25.09 13.65 5.37
C ALA A 92 23.79 14.38 5.72
N MET A 93 22.67 13.66 5.84
CA MET A 93 21.36 14.23 6.21
C MET A 93 21.36 14.82 7.62
N LEU A 94 22.03 14.18 8.58
CA LEU A 94 22.22 14.72 9.93
C LEU A 94 22.95 16.07 9.90
N ALA A 95 23.99 16.19 9.07
CA ALA A 95 24.75 17.42 8.94
C ALA A 95 23.95 18.52 8.21
N GLU A 96 23.30 18.16 7.10
CA GLU A 96 22.51 19.09 6.29
C GLU A 96 21.32 19.66 7.05
N TRP A 97 20.57 18.81 7.77
CA TRP A 97 19.31 19.17 8.42
C TRP A 97 19.45 19.47 9.92
N ARG A 98 20.69 19.62 10.43
CA ARG A 98 20.97 19.75 11.87
C ARG A 98 20.09 20.77 12.58
N ALA A 99 19.94 21.97 12.00
CA ALA A 99 19.16 23.05 12.61
C ALA A 99 17.65 22.73 12.72
N VAL A 100 17.11 21.92 11.80
CA VAL A 100 15.71 21.47 11.86
C VAL A 100 15.59 20.32 12.86
N LEU A 101 16.51 19.36 12.82
CA LEU A 101 16.52 18.21 13.72
C LEU A 101 16.68 18.63 15.18
N ASP A 102 17.51 19.63 15.48
CA ASP A 102 17.65 20.17 16.83
C ASP A 102 16.34 20.79 17.35
N LYS A 103 15.54 21.43 16.46
CA LYS A 103 14.21 21.94 16.82
C LYS A 103 13.23 20.81 17.08
N VAL A 104 13.21 19.80 16.20
CA VAL A 104 12.37 18.60 16.35
C VAL A 104 12.70 17.89 17.67
N ALA A 105 13.99 17.74 17.99
CA ALA A 105 14.44 17.14 19.24
C ALA A 105 13.99 17.94 20.46
N ALA A 106 14.10 19.28 20.41
CA ALA A 106 13.67 20.14 21.50
C ALA A 106 12.14 20.13 21.71
N GLU A 107 11.36 20.03 20.63
CA GLU A 107 9.89 20.08 20.67
C GLU A 107 9.28 18.72 21.04
N TYR A 108 9.80 17.64 20.47
CA TYR A 108 9.20 16.30 20.56
C TYR A 108 9.99 15.31 21.42
N GLY A 109 11.22 15.65 21.84
CA GLY A 109 12.05 14.79 22.68
C GLY A 109 12.61 13.55 21.97
N VAL A 110 12.66 13.56 20.64
CA VAL A 110 13.22 12.48 19.81
C VAL A 110 14.59 12.91 19.29
N ASP A 111 15.61 12.09 19.45
CA ASP A 111 16.95 12.40 18.96
C ASP A 111 17.01 12.48 17.42
N ALA A 112 17.95 13.28 16.92
CA ALA A 112 18.09 13.56 15.50
C ALA A 112 18.37 12.28 14.69
N GLU A 113 19.19 11.39 15.25
CA GLU A 113 19.62 10.14 14.67
C GLU A 113 18.43 9.20 14.45
N THR A 114 17.52 9.09 15.42
CA THR A 114 16.27 8.32 15.30
C THR A 114 15.39 8.85 14.16
N VAL A 115 15.20 10.16 14.06
CA VAL A 115 14.39 10.77 12.98
C VAL A 115 15.00 10.46 11.61
N VAL A 116 16.33 10.63 11.47
CA VAL A 116 17.03 10.36 10.22
C VAL A 116 17.01 8.87 9.87
N ALA A 117 17.15 7.97 10.85
CA ALA A 117 17.09 6.53 10.63
C ALA A 117 15.73 6.11 10.04
N VAL A 118 14.62 6.58 10.61
CA VAL A 118 13.27 6.31 10.06
C VAL A 118 13.15 6.88 8.66
N TRP A 119 13.55 8.13 8.44
CA TRP A 119 13.45 8.76 7.12
C TRP A 119 14.25 8.02 6.03
N GLY A 120 15.43 7.50 6.40
CA GLY A 120 16.27 6.68 5.54
C GLY A 120 15.63 5.34 5.16
N VAL A 121 15.05 4.64 6.13
CA VAL A 121 14.35 3.36 5.90
C VAL A 121 13.10 3.56 5.05
N GLU A 122 12.27 4.55 5.36
CA GLU A 122 10.94 4.71 4.75
C GLU A 122 10.98 5.21 3.30
N SER A 123 11.97 6.05 2.95
CA SER A 123 11.94 6.78 1.68
C SER A 123 13.30 6.97 1.03
N ASN A 124 14.36 6.37 1.59
CA ASN A 124 15.74 6.65 1.20
C ASN A 124 16.02 8.17 1.19
N PHE A 125 15.65 8.84 2.29
CA PHE A 125 15.75 10.29 2.48
C PHE A 125 14.99 11.11 1.43
N GLY A 126 13.78 10.65 1.06
CA GLY A 126 12.94 11.32 0.06
C GLY A 126 13.36 11.08 -1.39
N ARG A 127 14.17 10.07 -1.68
CA ARG A 127 14.49 9.66 -3.07
C ARG A 127 13.50 8.65 -3.61
N ASN A 128 12.75 7.96 -2.74
CA ASN A 128 11.73 6.99 -3.10
C ASN A 128 10.41 7.32 -2.38
N PHE A 129 9.35 7.57 -3.16
CA PHE A 129 8.00 7.88 -2.65
C PHE A 129 6.97 6.80 -2.97
N GLY A 130 7.42 5.66 -3.52
CA GLY A 130 6.52 4.65 -4.09
C GLY A 130 5.97 5.06 -5.46
N GLY A 131 5.33 4.11 -6.13
CA GLY A 131 4.83 4.26 -7.51
C GLY A 131 3.31 4.19 -7.66
N ARG A 132 2.55 4.13 -6.55
CA ARG A 132 1.10 3.99 -6.57
C ARG A 132 0.41 5.34 -6.31
N PRO A 133 -0.69 5.67 -7.01
CA PRO A 133 -1.55 6.78 -6.65
C PRO A 133 -2.06 6.62 -5.21
N LEU A 134 -2.25 7.74 -4.50
CA LEU A 134 -2.80 7.73 -3.14
C LEU A 134 -4.31 7.48 -3.11
N VAL A 135 -5.00 7.87 -4.18
CA VAL A 135 -6.44 7.67 -4.39
C VAL A 135 -6.64 7.14 -5.79
#